data_AF-A0A526XZY6-F1
#
_entry.id   AF-A0A526XZY6-F1
#
_cell.length_a   1.000
_cell.length_b   1.000
_cell.length_c   1.000
_cell.angle_alpha   90.00
_cell.angle_beta   90.00
_cell.angle_gamma   90.00
#
_symmetry.space_group_name_H-M   'P 1'
#
loop_
_entity.id
_entity.type
_entity.pdbx_description
1 polymer ?
#
loop_
_entity_poly.entity_id
_entity_poly.type
_entity_poly.pdbx_seq_one_letter_code
_entity_poly.pdbx_strand_id
1 'polypeptide(L)'
;FGVALEAHQQNSLLDLSQQGLPSRYLYRDSQGFYLSNSFRARWYGLVPEVVQIRSLFFDDREIRERLSYYLIVNQIFSVIARAGHDGLASEAELLAMLRARLKKLGQELTGAGDDR
;
A
#
# COMPACT_ATOMS: atom_id res chain seq x y z
N PHE A 1 9.95 7.77 2.83
CA PHE A 1 10.53 8.25 1.57
C PHE A 1 9.52 8.98 0.68
N GLY A 2 8.23 9.05 1.05
CA GLY A 2 7.22 9.70 0.22
C GLY A 2 6.99 8.95 -1.09
N VAL A 3 6.97 7.61 -1.02
CA VAL A 3 6.69 6.73 -2.16
C VAL A 3 5.44 5.95 -1.82
N ALA A 4 4.48 5.92 -2.73
CA ALA A 4 3.32 5.07 -2.65
C ALA A 4 3.23 4.22 -3.92
N LEU A 5 2.75 2.98 -3.76
CA LEU A 5 2.61 2.02 -4.85
C LEU A 5 1.13 1.87 -5.18
N GLU A 6 0.81 1.73 -6.46
CA GLU A 6 -0.48 1.29 -6.97
C GLU A 6 -0.60 -0.23 -6.75
N ALA A 7 -0.66 -0.63 -5.49
CA ALA A 7 -0.60 -2.00 -5.02
C ALA A 7 -1.93 -2.77 -5.20
N HIS A 8 -2.59 -2.60 -6.35
CA HIS A 8 -3.80 -3.37 -6.69
C HIS A 8 -3.48 -4.87 -6.87
N GLN A 9 -4.50 -5.71 -7.02
CA GLN A 9 -4.33 -7.17 -7.09
C GLN A 9 -3.35 -7.60 -8.17
N GLN A 10 -3.49 -7.06 -9.39
CA GLN A 10 -2.61 -7.43 -10.49
C GLN A 10 -1.15 -7.02 -10.26
N ASN A 11 -0.84 -6.02 -9.44
CA ASN A 11 0.54 -5.56 -9.16
C ASN A 11 1.13 -6.17 -7.89
N SER A 12 0.37 -7.04 -7.23
CA SER A 12 0.67 -7.65 -5.94
C SER A 12 0.91 -9.15 -6.10
N LEU A 13 2.16 -9.60 -5.95
CA LEU A 13 2.52 -11.02 -6.00
C LEU A 13 2.90 -11.51 -4.60
N LEU A 14 2.35 -12.66 -4.20
CA LEU A 14 2.67 -13.30 -2.93
C LEU A 14 3.46 -14.58 -3.20
N ASP A 15 4.59 -14.74 -2.50
CA ASP A 15 5.33 -15.98 -2.46
C ASP A 15 4.67 -16.94 -1.45
N LEU A 16 4.01 -17.97 -1.98
CA LEU A 16 3.33 -19.02 -1.21
C LEU A 16 4.12 -20.34 -1.15
N SER A 17 5.39 -20.34 -1.57
CA SER A 17 6.22 -21.55 -1.60
C SER A 17 6.39 -22.21 -0.23
N GLN A 18 6.23 -21.43 0.86
CA GLN A 18 6.27 -21.90 2.23
C GLN A 18 4.88 -22.35 2.70
N GLN A 19 4.57 -23.63 2.46
CA GLN A 19 3.37 -24.32 2.96
C GLN A 19 2.04 -23.63 2.58
N GLY A 20 2.01 -22.88 1.48
CA GLY A 20 0.81 -22.16 1.03
C GLY A 20 0.53 -20.87 1.80
N LEU A 21 1.39 -20.46 2.73
CA LEU A 21 1.27 -19.20 3.46
C LEU A 21 2.12 -18.10 2.82
N PRO A 22 1.65 -16.84 2.84
CA PRO A 22 2.44 -15.71 2.34
C PRO A 22 3.73 -15.51 3.14
N SER A 23 4.86 -15.66 2.47
CA SER A 23 6.20 -15.45 3.05
C SER A 23 6.87 -14.17 2.56
N ARG A 24 6.56 -13.75 1.33
CA ARG A 24 7.08 -12.51 0.72
C ARG A 24 6.00 -11.83 -0.11
N TYR A 25 6.11 -10.50 -0.17
CA TYR A 25 5.34 -9.66 -1.08
C TYR A 25 6.29 -9.09 -2.13
N LEU A 26 5.98 -9.29 -3.40
CA LEU A 26 6.67 -8.68 -4.53
C LEU A 26 5.70 -7.75 -5.24
N TYR A 27 6.11 -6.50 -5.36
CA TYR A 27 5.41 -5.53 -6.19
C TYR A 27 5.96 -5.59 -7.62
N ARG A 28 5.08 -5.53 -8.62
CA ARG A 28 5.43 -5.36 -10.03
C ARG A 28 4.75 -4.11 -10.59
N ASP A 29 5.27 -3.63 -11.72
CA ASP A 29 4.90 -2.40 -12.43
C ASP A 29 5.79 -1.19 -12.07
N SER A 30 6.59 -0.72 -13.03
CA SER A 30 7.49 0.43 -12.85
C SER A 30 6.82 1.77 -13.18
N GLN A 31 5.57 1.77 -13.64
CA GLN A 31 4.79 2.97 -13.93
C GLN A 31 3.75 3.27 -12.85
N GLY A 32 3.35 2.27 -12.06
CA GLY A 32 2.32 2.39 -11.01
C GLY A 32 2.80 2.92 -9.66
N PHE A 33 3.67 3.94 -9.59
CA PHE A 33 4.08 4.53 -8.30
C PHE A 33 3.97 6.06 -8.28
N TYR A 34 3.81 6.59 -7.07
CA TYR A 34 3.58 8.00 -6.80
C TYR A 34 4.65 8.52 -5.84
N LEU A 35 5.18 9.70 -6.13
CA LEU A 35 6.07 10.44 -5.25
C LEU A 35 5.33 11.61 -4.59
N SER A 36 5.55 11.80 -3.29
CA SER A 36 4.95 12.90 -2.53
C SER A 36 5.63 14.23 -2.82
N ASN A 37 4.83 15.28 -3.05
CA ASN A 37 5.30 16.66 -3.15
C ASN A 37 6.03 17.12 -1.88
N SER A 38 5.56 16.70 -0.70
CA SER A 38 6.20 17.00 0.59
C SER A 38 7.62 16.43 0.70
N PHE A 39 7.94 15.39 -0.07
CA PHE A 39 9.26 14.76 -0.12
C PHE A 39 10.12 15.19 -1.32
N ARG A 40 9.66 16.16 -2.12
CA ARG A 40 10.34 16.59 -3.36
C ARG A 40 11.76 17.09 -3.15
N ALA A 41 12.03 17.86 -2.09
CA ALA A 41 13.38 18.35 -1.79
C ALA A 41 14.36 17.20 -1.49
N ARG A 42 13.88 16.17 -0.77
CA ARG A 42 14.67 14.96 -0.51
C ARG A 42 14.99 14.22 -1.81
N TRP A 43 14.02 14.10 -2.71
CA TRP A 43 14.23 13.48 -4.02
C TRP A 43 15.17 14.27 -4.91
N TYR A 44 15.11 15.60 -4.89
CA TYR A 44 16.08 16.44 -5.60
C TYR A 44 17.52 16.18 -5.15
N GLY A 45 17.74 15.99 -3.84
CA GLY A 45 19.07 15.67 -3.30
C GLY A 45 19.58 14.26 -3.64
N LEU A 46 18.70 13.32 -4.01
CA LEU A 46 19.06 11.94 -4.34
C LEU A 46 19.17 11.70 -5.85
N VAL A 47 18.18 12.19 -6.61
CA VAL A 47 18.04 12.01 -8.06
C VAL A 47 17.42 13.29 -8.65
N PRO A 48 18.22 14.33 -8.95
CA PRO A 48 17.73 15.63 -9.42
C PRO A 48 16.84 15.56 -10.67
N GLU A 49 17.03 14.56 -11.52
CA GLU A 49 16.27 14.36 -12.75
C GLU A 49 14.82 13.96 -12.46
N VAL A 50 14.58 13.20 -11.39
CA VAL A 50 13.24 12.67 -11.08
C VAL A 50 12.26 13.80 -10.79
N VAL A 51 12.72 14.88 -10.15
CA VAL A 51 11.83 15.99 -9.81
C VAL A 51 11.37 16.77 -11.04
N GLN A 52 12.07 16.66 -12.17
CA GLN A 52 11.63 17.30 -13.42
C GLN A 52 10.43 16.58 -14.04
N ILE A 53 10.19 15.31 -13.69
CA ILE A 53 9.06 14.51 -14.16
C ILE A 53 7.83 14.83 -13.31
N ARG A 54 7.16 15.94 -13.64
CA ARG A 54 6.02 16.46 -12.84
C ARG A 54 4.90 15.44 -12.64
N SER A 55 4.68 14.55 -13.61
CA SER A 55 3.64 13.50 -13.55
C SER A 55 3.90 12.41 -12.51
N LEU A 56 5.10 12.34 -11.92
CA LEU A 56 5.40 11.41 -10.82
C LEU A 56 5.07 11.98 -9.45
N PHE A 57 4.85 13.30 -9.33
CA PHE A 57 4.69 13.98 -8.06
C PHE A 57 3.25 14.39 -7.79
N PHE A 58 2.72 13.96 -6.65
CA PHE A 58 1.33 14.12 -6.25
C PHE A 58 1.24 14.73 -4.86
N ASP A 59 0.10 15.35 -4.58
CA ASP A 59 -0.21 15.83 -3.24
C ASP A 59 -0.50 14.67 -2.30
N ASP A 60 -0.07 14.79 -1.04
CA ASP A 60 -0.17 13.71 -0.06
C ASP A 60 -1.60 13.21 0.14
N ARG A 61 -2.58 14.11 0.00
CA ARG A 61 -3.99 13.74 0.07
C ARG A 61 -4.38 12.78 -1.06
N GLU A 62 -4.01 13.09 -2.30
CA GLU A 62 -4.32 12.24 -3.45
C GLU A 62 -3.61 10.89 -3.33
N ILE A 63 -2.36 10.89 -2.86
CA ILE A 63 -1.62 9.66 -2.56
C ILE A 63 -2.36 8.80 -1.54
N ARG A 64 -2.83 9.39 -0.43
CA ARG A 64 -3.58 8.66 0.61
C ARG A 64 -4.87 8.07 0.08
N GLU A 65 -5.62 8.82 -0.72
CA GLU A 65 -6.88 8.37 -1.32
C GLU A 65 -6.64 7.17 -2.26
N ARG A 66 -5.67 7.28 -3.19
CA ARG A 66 -5.31 6.20 -4.12
C ARG A 66 -4.76 4.98 -3.39
N LEU A 67 -3.80 5.16 -2.49
CA LEU A 67 -3.20 4.06 -1.73
C LEU A 67 -4.26 3.30 -0.93
N SER A 68 -5.16 4.02 -0.25
CA SER A 68 -6.23 3.41 0.53
C SER A 68 -7.18 2.61 -0.36
N TYR A 69 -7.54 3.14 -1.52
CA TYR A 69 -8.39 2.43 -2.47
C TYR A 69 -7.71 1.14 -2.98
N TYR A 70 -6.49 1.23 -3.50
CA TYR A 70 -5.83 0.08 -4.11
C TYR A 70 -5.47 -1.01 -3.10
N LEU A 71 -4.94 -0.61 -1.94
CA LEU A 71 -4.53 -1.57 -0.91
C LEU A 71 -5.73 -2.18 -0.19
N ILE A 72 -6.69 -1.36 0.23
CA ILE A 72 -7.78 -1.85 1.09
C ILE A 72 -8.94 -2.38 0.25
N VAL A 73 -9.50 -1.51 -0.61
CA VAL A 73 -10.74 -1.80 -1.33
C VAL A 73 -10.49 -2.77 -2.48
N ASN A 74 -9.49 -2.48 -3.31
CA ASN A 74 -9.22 -3.27 -4.51
C ASN A 74 -8.54 -4.61 -4.15
N GLN A 75 -7.67 -4.64 -3.14
CA GLN A 75 -6.89 -5.84 -2.81
C GLN A 75 -7.40 -6.58 -1.56
N ILE A 76 -7.28 -6.02 -0.36
CA ILE A 76 -7.54 -6.76 0.89
C ILE A 76 -9.00 -7.20 1.02
N PHE A 77 -9.97 -6.38 0.63
CA PHE A 77 -11.38 -6.74 0.74
C PHE A 77 -11.75 -7.96 -0.09
N SER A 78 -11.13 -8.17 -1.25
CA SER A 78 -11.37 -9.39 -2.04
C SER A 78 -10.83 -10.64 -1.36
N VAL A 79 -9.71 -10.54 -0.64
CA VAL A 79 -9.18 -11.66 0.18
C VAL A 79 -10.14 -11.98 1.32
N ILE A 80 -10.63 -10.94 2.01
CA ILE A 80 -11.60 -11.08 3.10
C ILE A 80 -12.90 -11.73 2.59
N ALA A 81 -13.46 -11.20 1.50
CA ALA A 81 -14.68 -11.73 0.91
C ALA A 81 -14.52 -13.19 0.45
N ARG A 82 -13.39 -13.54 -0.18
CA ARG A 82 -13.09 -14.91 -0.60
C ARG A 82 -13.00 -15.86 0.59
N ALA A 83 -12.28 -15.48 1.65
CA ALA A 83 -12.15 -16.28 2.86
C ALA A 83 -13.49 -16.45 3.59
N GLY A 84 -14.32 -15.41 3.61
CA GLY A 84 -15.69 -15.47 4.12
C GLY A 84 -16.56 -16.44 3.33
N HIS A 85 -16.53 -16.36 2.00
CA HIS A 85 -17.27 -17.27 1.12
C HIS A 85 -16.80 -18.73 1.24
N ASP A 86 -15.52 -18.98 1.54
CA ASP A 86 -15.00 -20.33 1.81
C ASP A 86 -15.29 -20.83 3.24
N GLY A 87 -15.86 -19.98 4.12
CA GLY A 87 -16.14 -20.33 5.51
C GLY A 87 -14.90 -20.45 6.39
N LEU A 88 -13.76 -19.85 6.00
CA LEU A 88 -12.52 -19.89 6.77
C LEU A 88 -12.58 -19.03 8.04
N ALA A 89 -13.27 -17.88 7.95
CA ALA A 89 -13.58 -16.96 9.04
C ALA A 89 -14.70 -16.03 8.58
N SER A 90 -15.43 -15.38 9.50
CA SER A 90 -16.41 -14.37 9.09
C SER A 90 -15.73 -13.11 8.56
N GLU A 91 -16.37 -12.41 7.62
CA GLU A 91 -15.85 -11.12 7.14
C GLU A 91 -15.70 -10.10 8.28
N ALA A 92 -16.61 -10.12 9.26
CA ALA A 92 -16.57 -9.23 10.41
C ALA A 92 -15.30 -9.44 11.27
N GLU A 93 -14.91 -10.71 11.50
CA GLU A 93 -13.67 -11.03 12.22
C GLU A 93 -12.43 -10.56 11.46
N LEU A 94 -12.37 -10.84 10.16
CA LEU A 94 -11.23 -10.44 9.33
C LEU A 94 -11.12 -8.91 9.18
N LEU A 95 -12.24 -8.19 9.07
CA LEU A 95 -12.29 -6.73 9.09
C LEU A 95 -11.84 -6.16 10.44
N ALA A 96 -12.23 -6.80 11.55
CA ALA A 96 -11.76 -6.42 12.88
C ALA A 96 -10.25 -6.60 13.02
N MET A 97 -9.69 -7.70 12.50
CA MET A 97 -8.25 -7.95 12.46
C MET A 97 -7.51 -6.90 11.61
N LEU A 98 -8.03 -6.58 10.42
CA LEU A 98 -7.47 -5.54 9.55
C LEU A 98 -7.44 -4.19 10.27
N ARG A 99 -8.57 -3.78 10.88
CA ARG A 99 -8.68 -2.55 11.65
C ARG A 99 -7.67 -2.50 12.79
N ALA A 100 -7.53 -3.58 13.56
CA ALA A 100 -6.57 -3.66 14.64
C ALA A 100 -5.13 -3.52 14.12
N ARG A 101 -4.80 -4.16 13.00
CA ARG A 101 -3.47 -4.06 12.38
C ARG A 101 -3.17 -2.65 11.89
N LEU A 102 -4.12 -1.99 11.20
CA LEU A 102 -3.96 -0.61 10.72
C LEU A 102 -3.76 0.37 11.87
N LYS A 103 -4.51 0.23 12.97
CA LYS A 103 -4.32 1.05 14.17
C LYS A 103 -2.92 0.89 14.76
N LYS A 104 -2.44 -0.35 14.88
CA LYS A 104 -1.08 -0.64 15.36
C LYS A 104 -0.03 -0.03 14.44
N LEU A 105 -0.19 -0.17 13.12
CA LEU A 105 0.70 0.46 12.14
C LEU A 105 0.72 1.98 12.28
N GLY A 106 -0.43 2.64 12.46
CA GLY A 106 -0.49 4.09 12.70
C GLY A 106 0.18 4.55 14.00
N GLN A 107 0.51 3.65 14.92
CA GLN A 107 1.29 3.95 16.12
C GLN A 107 2.80 3.68 15.93
N GLU A 108 3.16 2.78 15.01
CA GLU A 108 4.53 2.32 14.76
C GLU A 108 5.22 3.07 13.61
N LEU A 109 4.45 3.50 12.61
CA LEU A 109 4.97 4.17 11.42
C LEU A 109 5.40 5.60 11.75
N THR A 110 6.41 6.06 11.01
CA THR A 110 7.01 7.38 11.16
C THR A 110 7.20 8.04 9.78
N GLY A 111 7.40 9.35 9.76
CA GLY A 111 7.63 10.10 8.52
C GLY A 111 6.40 10.07 7.60
N ALA A 112 6.55 9.57 6.37
CA ALA A 112 5.45 9.54 5.39
C ALA A 112 4.27 8.64 5.79
N GLY A 113 4.46 7.75 6.77
CA GLY A 113 3.39 6.91 7.31
C GLY A 113 2.86 7.39 8.66
N ASP A 114 3.35 8.53 9.15
CA ASP A 114 2.80 9.20 10.33
C ASP A 114 1.68 10.15 9.88
N ASP A 115 0.54 10.12 10.58
CA ASP A 115 -0.65 10.92 10.28
C ASP A 115 -0.85 12.05 11.31
N ARG A 116 0.21 12.37 12.06
CA ARG A 116 0.26 13.44 13.07
C ARG A 116 0.82 14.75 12.52
#